data_AF-A0A933ERA0-F1
#
_entry.id   AF-A0A933ERA0-F1
#
_cell.length_a   1.000
_cell.length_b   1.000
_cell.length_c   1.000
_cell.angle_alpha   90.00
_cell.angle_beta   90.00
_cell.angle_gamma   90.00
#
_symmetry.space_group_name_H-M   'P 1'
#
loop_
_entity.id
_entity.type
_entity.pdbx_description
1 polymer ?
#
loop_
_entity_poly.entity_id
_entity_poly.type
_entity_poly.pdbx_seq_one_letter_code
_entity_poly.pdbx_strand_id
1 'polypeptide(L)'
;MHQQGCLKTLRDVKLARVEVRRVRCVQCHRTYRIYPTGVSRGQQSDAVKALSVLLYILGLSYGDVSDALARLGLLLAKTTVFNNVQDVGYKAQKARSDWLASGYGIDRVVSADGNQLQLMGRSTRVAVAVKAPVGVEVFIELDDVVTGETTEPMVQRVARATGALWTPIEPPASPPAPSRA
;
A
#
# COMPACT_ATOMS: atom_id res chain seq x y z
N MET A 1 -7.32 -32.47 -24.89
CA MET A 1 -6.79 -31.12 -24.57
C MET A 1 -5.68 -30.83 -25.57
N HIS A 2 -5.83 -29.84 -26.45
CA HIS A 2 -4.75 -29.44 -27.35
C HIS A 2 -3.86 -28.41 -26.67
N GLN A 3 -2.57 -28.70 -26.58
CA GLN A 3 -1.56 -27.86 -25.93
C GLN A 3 -0.52 -27.47 -26.97
N GLN A 4 -0.33 -26.17 -27.15
CA GLN A 4 0.72 -25.62 -28.00
C GLN A 4 1.62 -24.72 -27.15
N GLY A 5 2.93 -24.96 -27.19
CA GLY A 5 3.94 -24.07 -26.63
C GLY A 5 4.00 -22.79 -27.47
N CYS A 6 3.94 -21.64 -26.82
CA CYS A 6 3.99 -20.32 -27.45
C CYS A 6 5.02 -19.47 -26.73
N LEU A 7 6.03 -18.99 -27.46
CA LEU A 7 7.02 -18.08 -26.90
C LEU A 7 6.40 -16.70 -26.68
N LYS A 8 6.52 -16.21 -25.45
CA LYS A 8 6.13 -14.86 -25.05
C LYS A 8 7.37 -14.04 -24.75
N THR A 9 7.47 -12.85 -25.34
CA THR A 9 8.48 -11.86 -24.95
C THR A 9 8.17 -11.31 -23.56
N LEU A 10 9.24 -11.06 -22.80
CA LEU A 10 9.18 -10.56 -21.43
C LEU A 10 10.26 -9.49 -21.24
N ARG A 11 9.91 -8.41 -20.55
CA ARG A 11 10.84 -7.44 -20.00
C ARG A 11 11.31 -7.97 -18.65
N ASP A 12 12.52 -8.50 -18.64
CA ASP A 12 13.21 -9.05 -17.48
C ASP A 12 14.72 -8.95 -17.72
N VAL A 13 15.50 -8.82 -16.64
CA VAL A 13 16.96 -8.71 -16.71
C VAL A 13 17.59 -10.03 -17.18
N LYS A 14 16.99 -11.15 -16.78
CA LYS A 14 17.52 -12.50 -17.01
C LYS A 14 16.84 -13.20 -18.18
N LEU A 15 15.54 -12.97 -18.38
CA LEU A 15 14.73 -13.74 -19.33
C LEU A 15 14.01 -12.86 -20.36
N ALA A 16 14.52 -12.83 -21.60
CA ALA A 16 13.86 -12.09 -22.69
C ALA A 16 12.59 -12.77 -23.22
N ARG A 17 12.48 -14.09 -23.05
CA ARG A 17 11.35 -14.90 -23.54
C ARG A 17 11.02 -16.02 -22.56
N VAL A 18 9.77 -16.41 -22.54
CA VAL A 18 9.27 -17.52 -21.72
C VAL A 18 8.27 -18.34 -22.50
N GLU A 19 8.30 -19.67 -22.31
CA GLU A 19 7.31 -20.56 -22.90
C GLU A 19 5.99 -20.46 -22.14
N VAL A 20 4.92 -20.20 -22.88
CA VAL A 20 3.55 -20.11 -22.36
C VAL A 20 2.71 -21.18 -23.02
N ARG A 21 1.92 -21.89 -22.23
CA ARG A 21 1.07 -22.98 -22.73
C ARG A 21 -0.29 -22.41 -23.12
N ARG A 22 -0.67 -22.53 -24.40
CA ARG A 22 -2.01 -22.20 -24.86
C ARG A 22 -2.89 -23.45 -24.78
N VAL A 23 -4.02 -23.33 -24.10
CA VAL A 23 -4.97 -24.43 -23.86
C VAL A 23 -6.34 -24.05 -24.40
N ARG A 24 -6.96 -24.98 -25.14
CA ARG A 24 -8.36 -24.87 -25.57
C ARG A 24 -9.24 -25.78 -24.71
N CYS A 25 -10.28 -25.20 -24.10
CA CYS A 25 -11.29 -25.96 -23.36
C CYS A 25 -12.03 -26.90 -24.33
N VAL A 26 -12.22 -28.16 -23.93
CA VAL A 26 -12.92 -29.16 -24.76
C VAL A 26 -14.44 -29.00 -24.73
N GLN A 27 -14.99 -28.38 -23.68
CA GLN A 27 -16.43 -28.21 -23.49
C GLN A 27 -16.96 -26.89 -24.08
N CYS A 28 -16.29 -25.76 -23.80
CA CYS A 28 -16.74 -24.43 -24.25
C CYS A 28 -15.89 -23.83 -25.37
N HIS A 29 -14.86 -24.53 -25.83
CA HIS A 29 -13.93 -24.11 -26.89
C HIS A 29 -13.17 -22.79 -26.68
N ARG A 30 -13.33 -22.13 -25.52
CA ARG A 30 -12.54 -20.94 -25.15
C ARG A 30 -11.07 -21.31 -25.04
N THR A 31 -10.22 -20.39 -25.47
CA THR A 31 -8.77 -20.56 -25.44
C THR A 31 -8.13 -19.60 -24.45
N TYR A 32 -7.30 -20.12 -23.54
CA TYR A 32 -6.58 -19.34 -22.55
C TYR A 32 -5.09 -19.70 -22.53
N ARG A 33 -4.29 -18.86 -21.88
CA ARG A 33 -2.85 -19.03 -21.72
C ARG A 33 -2.54 -19.30 -20.26
N ILE A 34 -1.74 -20.33 -20.00
CA ILE A 34 -1.19 -20.65 -18.69
C ILE A 34 0.24 -20.11 -18.65
N TYR A 35 0.49 -19.19 -17.73
CA TYR A 35 1.79 -18.57 -17.53
C TYR A 35 2.53 -19.27 -16.39
N PRO A 36 3.86 -19.42 -16.46
CA PRO A 36 4.65 -19.88 -15.34
C PRO A 36 4.66 -18.82 -14.22
N THR A 37 5.06 -19.25 -13.02
CA THR A 37 5.16 -18.38 -11.84
C THR A 37 6.03 -17.16 -12.13
N GLY A 38 5.58 -15.99 -11.68
CA GLY A 38 6.27 -14.71 -11.90
C GLY A 38 6.06 -14.09 -13.29
N VAL A 39 5.26 -14.73 -14.15
CA VAL A 39 4.86 -14.21 -15.46
C VAL A 39 3.35 -14.08 -15.51
N SER A 40 2.89 -12.94 -16.00
CA SER A 40 1.47 -12.67 -16.23
C SER A 40 1.21 -12.42 -17.72
N ARG A 41 -0.01 -12.03 -18.05
CA ARG A 41 -0.35 -11.55 -19.41
C ARG A 41 0.47 -10.32 -19.82
N GLY A 42 0.88 -9.49 -18.85
CA GLY A 42 1.66 -8.27 -19.06
C GLY A 42 3.03 -8.54 -19.69
N GLN A 43 3.69 -7.48 -20.16
CA GLN A 43 5.02 -7.57 -20.78
C GLN A 43 6.17 -7.56 -19.75
N GLN A 44 5.89 -7.32 -18.48
CA GLN A 44 6.88 -7.31 -17.40
C GLN A 44 6.76 -8.58 -16.56
N SER A 45 7.90 -9.11 -16.10
CA SER A 45 7.90 -10.10 -15.03
C SER A 45 7.42 -9.47 -13.72
N ASP A 46 6.92 -10.30 -12.81
CA ASP A 46 6.53 -9.82 -11.49
C ASP A 46 7.75 -9.35 -10.67
N ALA A 47 8.94 -9.90 -10.94
CA ALA A 47 10.19 -9.46 -10.35
C ALA A 47 10.54 -8.01 -10.78
N VAL A 48 10.41 -7.68 -12.07
CA VAL A 48 10.64 -6.31 -12.55
C VAL A 48 9.63 -5.32 -11.98
N LYS A 49 8.35 -5.72 -11.89
CA LYS A 49 7.34 -4.89 -11.23
C LYS A 49 7.70 -4.64 -9.75
N ALA A 50 8.03 -5.70 -9.02
CA ALA A 50 8.42 -5.61 -7.61
C ALA A 50 9.66 -4.72 -7.42
N LEU A 51 10.67 -4.84 -8.27
CA LEU A 51 11.85 -3.97 -8.24
C LEU A 51 11.48 -2.50 -8.47
N SER A 52 10.62 -2.20 -9.44
CA SER A 52 10.18 -0.83 -9.70
C SER A 52 9.44 -0.21 -8.51
N VAL A 53 8.63 -1.01 -7.81
CA VAL A 53 7.90 -0.56 -6.62
C VAL A 53 8.84 -0.43 -5.42
N LEU A 54 9.79 -1.35 -5.25
CA LEU A 54 10.78 -1.30 -4.18
C LEU A 54 11.64 -0.04 -4.27
N LEU A 55 12.14 0.30 -5.46
CA LEU A 55 12.93 1.52 -5.66
C LEU A 55 12.12 2.78 -5.32
N TYR A 56 10.83 2.81 -5.66
CA TYR A 56 9.94 3.91 -5.27
C TYR A 56 9.75 3.99 -3.75
N ILE A 57 9.52 2.86 -3.07
CA ILE A 57 9.38 2.80 -1.60
C ILE A 57 10.66 3.28 -0.89
N LEU A 58 11.83 3.05 -1.49
CA LEU A 58 13.11 3.56 -1.00
C LEU A 58 13.30 5.08 -1.18
N GLY A 59 12.30 5.77 -1.74
CA GLY A 59 12.27 7.24 -1.83
C GLY A 59 12.68 7.81 -3.19
N LEU A 60 12.89 6.98 -4.21
CA LEU A 60 13.18 7.47 -5.56
C LEU A 60 11.91 8.02 -6.22
N SER A 61 12.05 9.13 -6.95
CA SER A 61 10.96 9.61 -7.78
C SER A 61 10.68 8.63 -8.92
N TYR A 62 9.48 8.64 -9.51
CA TYR A 62 9.17 7.78 -10.66
C TYR A 62 10.12 7.97 -11.86
N GLY A 63 10.70 9.17 -12.00
CA GLY A 63 11.73 9.46 -13.01
C GLY A 63 13.04 8.77 -12.66
N ASP A 64 13.51 8.92 -11.41
CA ASP A 64 14.75 8.29 -10.95
C ASP A 64 14.66 6.76 -10.99
N VAL A 65 13.49 6.18 -10.68
CA VAL A 65 13.24 4.74 -10.84
C VAL A 65 13.38 4.32 -12.31
N SER A 66 12.76 5.07 -13.23
CA SER A 66 12.88 4.83 -14.67
C SER A 66 14.34 4.86 -15.13
N ASP A 67 15.11 5.85 -14.68
CA ASP A 67 16.52 6.02 -15.04
C ASP A 67 17.42 4.95 -14.42
N ALA A 68 17.17 4.59 -13.16
CA ALA A 68 17.89 3.50 -12.48
C ALA A 68 17.66 2.16 -13.19
N LEU A 69 16.41 1.86 -13.56
CA LEU A 69 16.09 0.65 -14.31
C LEU A 69 16.70 0.65 -15.71
N ALA A 70 16.73 1.80 -16.40
CA ALA A 70 17.38 1.92 -17.70
C ALA A 70 18.87 1.58 -17.64
N ARG A 71 19.57 2.01 -16.56
CA ARG A 71 20.98 1.65 -16.31
C ARG A 71 21.19 0.15 -16.07
N LEU A 72 20.16 -0.55 -15.60
CA LEU A 72 20.14 -2.02 -15.46
C LEU A 72 19.70 -2.75 -16.75
N GLY A 73 19.55 -2.04 -17.86
CA GLY A 73 19.09 -2.58 -19.14
C GLY A 73 17.56 -2.76 -19.25
N LEU A 74 16.79 -2.22 -18.30
CA LEU A 74 15.33 -2.30 -18.27
C LEU A 74 14.69 -0.95 -18.61
N LEU A 75 14.23 -0.82 -19.86
CA LEU A 75 13.49 0.38 -20.28
C LEU A 75 12.02 0.30 -19.83
N LEU A 76 11.70 1.01 -18.74
CA LEU A 76 10.33 1.26 -18.30
C LEU A 76 10.05 2.77 -18.30
N ALA A 77 8.90 3.17 -18.84
CA ALA A 77 8.48 4.56 -18.76
C ALA A 77 8.05 4.92 -17.32
N LYS A 78 8.25 6.18 -16.91
CA LYS A 78 7.73 6.74 -15.64
C LYS A 78 6.25 6.37 -15.38
N THR A 79 5.40 6.43 -16.41
CA THR A 79 3.98 6.07 -16.31
C THR A 79 3.76 4.59 -16.00
N THR A 80 4.64 3.72 -16.49
CA THR A 80 4.61 2.29 -16.18
C THR A 80 5.01 2.03 -14.73
N VAL A 81 6.03 2.73 -14.23
CA VAL A 81 6.42 2.69 -12.81
C VAL A 81 5.27 3.18 -11.93
N PHE A 82 4.66 4.30 -12.28
CA PHE A 82 3.46 4.81 -11.60
C PHE A 82 2.36 3.75 -11.52
N ASN A 83 1.99 3.13 -12.64
CA ASN A 83 0.95 2.09 -12.66
C ASN A 83 1.32 0.87 -11.79
N ASN A 84 2.59 0.44 -11.81
CA ASN A 84 3.05 -0.66 -10.95
C ASN A 84 2.88 -0.32 -9.46
N VAL A 85 3.21 0.92 -9.06
CA VAL A 85 3.05 1.42 -7.69
C VAL A 85 1.57 1.50 -7.31
N GLN A 86 0.72 2.05 -8.18
CA GLN A 86 -0.72 2.13 -7.93
C GLN A 86 -1.34 0.73 -7.77
N ASP A 87 -1.00 -0.23 -8.65
CA ASP A 87 -1.50 -1.60 -8.58
C ASP A 87 -1.14 -2.29 -7.24
N VAL A 88 0.08 -2.07 -6.74
CA VAL A 88 0.49 -2.59 -5.43
C VAL A 88 -0.21 -1.83 -4.29
N GLY A 89 -0.33 -0.51 -4.40
CA GLY A 89 -1.04 0.34 -3.44
C GLY A 89 -2.49 -0.09 -3.25
N TYR A 90 -3.24 -0.32 -4.34
CA TYR A 90 -4.63 -0.80 -4.28
C TYR A 90 -4.73 -2.17 -3.62
N LYS A 91 -3.80 -3.10 -3.91
CA LYS A 91 -3.79 -4.42 -3.28
C LYS A 91 -3.48 -4.33 -1.78
N ALA A 92 -2.53 -3.49 -1.40
CA ALA A 92 -2.18 -3.26 0.00
C ALA A 92 -3.35 -2.62 0.76
N GLN A 93 -4.03 -1.64 0.16
CA GLN A 93 -5.22 -1.01 0.71
C GLN A 93 -6.34 -2.03 0.89
N LYS A 94 -6.65 -2.82 -0.15
CA LYS A 94 -7.69 -3.86 -0.06
C LYS A 94 -7.37 -4.90 0.99
N ALA A 95 -6.14 -5.44 1.02
CA ALA A 95 -5.73 -6.42 2.01
C ALA A 95 -5.85 -5.86 3.43
N ARG A 96 -5.56 -4.57 3.63
CA ARG A 96 -5.77 -3.88 4.90
C ARG A 96 -7.25 -3.78 5.24
N SER A 97 -8.11 -3.35 4.31
CA SER A 97 -9.56 -3.28 4.53
C SER A 97 -10.16 -4.63 4.87
N ASP A 98 -9.79 -5.69 4.15
CA ASP A 98 -10.24 -7.06 4.39
C ASP A 98 -9.75 -7.55 5.78
N TRP A 99 -8.50 -7.22 6.16
CA TRP A 99 -7.96 -7.53 7.48
C TRP A 99 -8.71 -6.80 8.61
N LEU A 100 -9.00 -5.51 8.45
CA LEU A 100 -9.80 -4.74 9.42
C LEU A 100 -11.21 -5.31 9.57
N ALA A 101 -11.84 -5.70 8.45
CA ALA A 101 -13.19 -6.29 8.44
C ALA A 101 -13.24 -7.70 9.04
N SER A 102 -12.13 -8.45 9.03
CA SER A 102 -12.06 -9.83 9.53
C SER A 102 -12.22 -9.99 11.05
N GLY A 103 -12.38 -8.89 11.80
CA GLY A 103 -12.57 -8.95 13.25
C GLY A 103 -11.30 -9.21 14.06
N TYR A 104 -10.12 -9.25 13.42
CA TYR A 104 -8.83 -9.09 14.12
C TYR A 104 -8.61 -7.66 14.65
N GLY A 105 -9.64 -6.81 14.52
CA GLY A 105 -10.22 -5.99 15.59
C GLY A 105 -9.24 -5.07 16.28
N ILE A 106 -9.10 -3.83 15.83
CA ILE A 106 -8.49 -2.80 16.66
C ILE A 106 -9.49 -2.50 17.77
N ASP A 107 -9.47 -3.29 18.84
CA ASP A 107 -10.40 -3.10 19.95
C ASP A 107 -10.07 -1.83 20.75
N ARG A 108 -8.79 -1.42 20.70
CA ARG A 108 -8.24 -0.23 21.34
C ARG A 108 -7.15 0.42 20.47
N VAL A 109 -7.27 1.73 20.29
CA VAL A 109 -6.21 2.60 19.75
C VAL A 109 -5.41 3.11 20.95
N VAL A 110 -4.09 2.88 20.98
CA VAL A 110 -3.24 3.29 22.12
C VAL A 110 -2.56 4.62 21.87
N SER A 111 -2.13 4.87 20.65
CA SER A 111 -1.55 6.15 20.25
C SER A 111 -1.90 6.42 18.80
N ALA A 112 -2.09 7.69 18.47
CA ALA A 112 -2.17 8.14 17.10
C ALA A 112 -1.22 9.32 16.92
N ASP A 113 -0.28 9.20 15.97
CA ASP A 113 0.58 10.29 15.55
C ASP A 113 0.14 10.81 14.19
N GLY A 114 0.29 12.11 13.93
CA GLY A 114 -0.24 12.75 12.73
C GLY A 114 0.79 13.66 12.09
N ASN A 115 1.19 13.35 10.86
CA ASN A 115 2.05 14.21 10.06
C ASN A 115 1.25 15.01 9.04
N GLN A 116 1.64 16.27 8.84
CA GLN A 116 1.06 17.14 7.82
C GLN A 116 1.94 17.13 6.58
N LEU A 117 1.34 16.79 5.45
CA LEU A 117 1.97 16.68 4.14
C LEU A 117 1.33 17.69 3.18
N GLN A 118 2.12 18.27 2.28
CA GLN A 118 1.60 19.09 1.19
C GLN A 118 1.41 18.22 -0.05
N LEU A 119 0.15 17.93 -0.39
CA LEU A 119 -0.24 17.12 -1.54
C LEU A 119 -0.97 18.00 -2.55
N MET A 120 -0.40 18.15 -3.75
CA MET A 120 -0.99 18.95 -4.84
C MET A 120 -1.44 20.37 -4.42
N GLY A 121 -0.66 21.02 -3.57
CA GLY A 121 -0.97 22.36 -3.04
C GLY A 121 -2.03 22.39 -1.93
N ARG A 122 -2.48 21.23 -1.46
CA ARG A 122 -3.36 21.07 -0.29
C ARG A 122 -2.59 20.47 0.87
N SER A 123 -2.90 20.97 2.06
CA SER A 123 -2.36 20.41 3.29
C SER A 123 -3.20 19.21 3.73
N THR A 124 -2.64 18.00 3.59
CA THR A 124 -3.26 16.74 4.00
C THR A 124 -2.61 16.24 5.28
N ARG A 125 -3.38 15.80 6.29
CA ARG A 125 -2.83 15.16 7.48
C ARG A 125 -2.96 13.64 7.36
N VAL A 126 -1.84 12.95 7.52
CA VAL A 126 -1.79 11.49 7.57
C VAL A 126 -1.58 11.08 9.02
N ALA A 127 -2.49 10.28 9.56
CA ALA A 127 -2.40 9.78 10.92
C ALA A 127 -2.04 8.28 10.93
N VAL A 128 -1.18 7.89 11.87
CA VAL A 128 -0.81 6.50 12.11
C VAL A 128 -1.28 6.14 13.51
N ALA A 129 -2.16 5.16 13.60
CA ALA A 129 -2.70 4.66 14.85
C ALA A 129 -2.09 3.31 15.21
N VAL A 130 -1.72 3.10 16.47
CA VAL A 130 -1.12 1.83 16.92
C VAL A 130 -2.09 1.06 17.80
N LYS A 131 -2.29 -0.22 17.48
CA LYS A 131 -3.00 -1.19 18.31
C LYS A 131 -2.03 -1.88 19.28
N ALA A 132 -2.33 -1.87 20.57
CA ALA A 132 -1.65 -2.72 21.57
C ALA A 132 -2.49 -3.98 21.89
N PRO A 133 -1.88 -5.07 22.40
CA PRO A 133 -0.45 -5.27 22.67
C PRO A 133 0.37 -5.72 21.45
N VAL A 134 -0.28 -5.90 20.29
CA VAL A 134 0.31 -6.57 19.12
C VAL A 134 1.19 -5.64 18.26
N GLY A 135 1.23 -4.33 18.56
CA GLY A 135 2.10 -3.37 17.86
C GLY A 135 1.74 -3.16 16.40
N VAL A 136 0.46 -3.32 16.05
CA VAL A 136 0.03 -3.17 14.64
C VAL A 136 -0.21 -1.69 14.35
N GLU A 137 0.59 -1.14 13.42
CA GLU A 137 0.43 0.21 12.89
C GLU A 137 -0.65 0.25 11.81
N VAL A 138 -1.59 1.17 11.97
CA VAL A 138 -2.74 1.36 11.09
C VAL A 138 -2.68 2.78 10.58
N PHE A 139 -2.30 2.92 9.31
CA PHE A 139 -2.27 4.20 8.62
C PHE A 139 -3.68 4.58 8.19
N ILE A 140 -4.13 5.74 8.66
CA ILE A 140 -5.41 6.36 8.34
C ILE A 140 -5.13 7.71 7.71
N GLU A 141 -5.48 7.83 6.43
CA GLU A 141 -5.49 9.10 5.74
C GLU A 141 -6.74 9.86 6.17
N LEU A 142 -6.54 11.08 6.66
CA LEU A 142 -7.63 11.97 7.07
C LEU A 142 -7.63 13.15 6.10
N ASP A 143 -8.58 13.13 5.17
CA ASP A 143 -8.79 14.24 4.25
C ASP A 143 -9.28 15.49 5.01
N ASP A 144 -8.71 16.63 4.65
CA ASP A 144 -9.04 17.98 5.13
C ASP A 144 -8.95 18.20 6.65
N VAL A 145 -7.75 18.54 7.13
CA VAL A 145 -7.58 19.06 8.49
C VAL A 145 -7.59 20.57 8.50
N VAL A 146 -8.60 21.13 9.17
CA VAL A 146 -8.60 22.53 9.60
C VAL A 146 -7.41 22.74 10.54
N THR A 147 -6.50 23.62 10.14
CA THR A 147 -5.34 24.04 10.94
C THR A 147 -5.78 24.44 12.36
N GLY A 148 -5.24 23.77 13.38
CA GLY A 148 -5.47 24.11 14.80
C GLY A 148 -6.20 23.06 15.64
N GLU A 149 -6.68 21.96 15.07
CA GLU A 149 -7.33 20.89 15.86
C GLU A 149 -6.33 20.11 16.75
N THR A 150 -6.71 19.95 18.03
CA THR A 150 -6.08 19.12 19.06
C THR A 150 -5.97 17.64 18.64
N THR A 151 -5.08 16.88 19.29
CA THR A 151 -4.88 15.42 19.09
C THR A 151 -6.16 14.61 19.32
N GLU A 152 -7.06 15.09 20.17
CA GLU A 152 -8.29 14.41 20.59
C GLU A 152 -9.31 14.18 19.43
N PRO A 153 -9.68 15.20 18.61
CA PRO A 153 -10.49 14.99 17.40
C PRO A 153 -9.90 13.96 16.42
N MET A 154 -8.57 13.88 16.32
CA MET A 154 -7.89 12.92 15.44
C MET A 154 -8.07 11.49 15.93
N VAL A 155 -7.87 11.24 17.23
CA VAL A 155 -8.04 9.90 17.82
C VAL A 155 -9.49 9.43 17.72
N GLN A 156 -10.47 10.32 17.87
CA GLN A 156 -11.88 9.98 17.65
C GLN A 156 -12.19 9.58 16.21
N ARG A 157 -11.64 10.29 15.21
CA ARG A 157 -11.80 9.93 13.79
C ARG A 157 -11.19 8.57 13.48
N VAL A 158 -9.99 8.31 14.02
CA VAL A 158 -9.33 7.00 13.93
C VAL A 158 -10.22 5.91 14.54
N ALA A 159 -10.70 6.11 15.78
CA ALA A 159 -11.52 5.13 16.48
C ALA A 159 -12.83 4.80 15.73
N ARG A 160 -13.49 5.80 15.14
CA ARG A 160 -14.67 5.60 14.29
C ARG A 160 -14.34 4.80 13.02
N ALA A 161 -13.25 5.14 12.34
CA ALA A 161 -12.82 4.46 11.12
C ALA A 161 -12.41 3.00 11.36
N THR A 162 -11.94 2.68 12.57
CA THR A 162 -11.49 1.33 12.95
C THR A 162 -12.53 0.52 13.73
N GLY A 163 -13.66 1.12 14.12
CA GLY A 163 -14.63 0.52 15.04
C GLY A 163 -14.08 0.33 16.46
N ALA A 164 -13.00 1.02 16.83
CA ALA A 164 -12.36 0.91 18.12
C ALA A 164 -13.11 1.73 19.18
N LEU A 165 -13.07 1.26 20.43
CA LEU A 165 -13.48 2.08 21.56
C LEU A 165 -12.37 3.10 21.87
N TRP A 166 -12.72 4.38 21.91
CA TRP A 166 -11.86 5.43 22.43
C TRP A 166 -12.31 5.80 23.83
N THR A 167 -11.39 5.74 24.79
CA THR A 167 -11.55 6.29 26.14
C THR A 167 -10.54 7.42 26.32
N PRO A 168 -10.96 8.65 26.66
CA PRO A 168 -10.03 9.71 27.04
C PRO A 168 -9.19 9.23 28.23
N ILE A 169 -7.88 9.47 28.18
CA ILE A 169 -7.04 9.35 29.37
C ILE A 169 -7.30 10.63 30.16
N GLU A 170 -7.93 10.53 31.33
CA GLU A 170 -8.07 11.69 32.21
C GLU A 170 -6.66 12.23 32.53
N PRO A 171 -6.43 13.54 32.39
CA PRO A 171 -5.16 14.11 32.83
C PRO A 171 -4.99 13.81 34.33
N PRO A 172 -3.76 13.52 34.80
CA PRO A 172 -3.54 13.35 36.23
C PRO A 172 -4.05 14.60 36.95
N ALA A 173 -4.79 14.38 38.05
CA ALA A 173 -5.35 15.47 38.84
C ALA A 173 -4.29 16.53 39.10
N SER A 174 -4.60 17.79 38.79
CA SER A 174 -3.72 18.92 39.04
C SER A 174 -3.25 18.86 40.49
N PRO A 175 -1.93 18.97 40.77
CA PRO A 175 -1.46 19.02 42.14
C PRO A 175 -2.16 20.18 42.86
N PRO A 176 -2.56 20.02 44.14
CA PRO A 176 -3.25 21.06 44.87
C PRO A 176 -2.42 22.35 44.85
N ALA A 177 -3.08 23.48 44.60
CA ALA A 177 -2.41 24.78 44.58
C ALA A 177 -1.64 24.98 45.90
N PRO A 178 -0.39 25.48 45.85
CA PRO A 178 0.38 25.71 47.07
C PRO A 178 -0.40 26.65 47.99
N SER A 179 -0.59 26.22 49.25
CA SER A 179 -1.22 27.06 50.27
C SER A 179 -0.42 28.35 50.40
N ARG A 180 -1.06 29.50 50.15
CA ARG A 180 -0.46 30.80 50.45
C ARG A 180 -0.21 30.87 51.96
N ALA A 181 1.05 30.86 52.35
CA ALA A 181 1.52 31.20 53.69
C ALA A 181 1.55 32.72 53.88
#